data_AF-A0A094A631-F1
#
_entry.id   AF-A0A094A631-F1
#
_cell.length_a   1.000
_cell.length_b   1.000
_cell.length_c   1.000
_cell.angle_alpha   90.00
_cell.angle_beta   90.00
_cell.angle_gamma   90.00
#
_symmetry.space_group_name_H-M   'P 1'
#
loop_
_entity.id
_entity.type
_entity.pdbx_description
1 polymer ?
#
loop_
_entity_poly.entity_id
_entity_poly.type
_entity_poly.pdbx_seq_one_letter_code
_entity_poly.pdbx_strand_id
1 'polypeptide(L)'
;MDHKIFQAHGMGVNSVSWAPSAAPGSLVSAGGAAAGAQRRFVTGGSDNTLRLWAYDQASQTYKQDGAALTGHTDWVRDVAWSPSVLQKSYIASASQDKTVRIWTTDAAHPGQWESKELKFDAVIWRVSWSLSGNVLAVSGQDNKVSLWTENLRGEWECVKTIEE
;
A
#
# COMPACT_ATOMS: atom_id res chain seq x y z
N MET A 1 27.25 -10.83 4.24
CA MET A 1 25.98 -10.08 4.07
C MET A 1 25.45 -9.85 5.47
N ASP A 2 25.58 -8.64 5.99
CA ASP A 2 25.04 -8.33 7.33
C ASP A 2 23.52 -8.20 7.23
N HIS A 3 22.81 -9.12 7.90
CA HIS A 3 21.37 -9.02 8.06
C HIS A 3 21.09 -7.98 9.15
N LYS A 4 20.66 -6.78 8.76
CA LYS A 4 20.19 -5.79 9.73
C LYS A 4 18.78 -6.11 10.17
N ILE A 5 18.60 -6.33 11.46
CA ILE A 5 17.31 -6.56 12.09
C ILE A 5 16.82 -5.23 12.65
N PHE A 6 15.57 -4.89 12.39
CA PHE A 6 14.89 -3.73 12.97
C PHE A 6 13.48 -4.13 13.40
N GLN A 7 12.97 -3.48 14.44
CA GLN A 7 11.63 -3.73 14.96
C GLN A 7 10.62 -2.88 14.19
N ALA A 8 9.71 -3.53 13.47
CA ALA A 8 8.72 -2.82 12.66
C ALA A 8 7.45 -2.46 13.43
N HIS A 9 6.82 -3.43 14.10
CA HIS A 9 5.58 -3.26 14.87
C HIS A 9 5.69 -3.92 16.24
N GLY A 10 4.96 -3.40 17.23
CA GLY A 10 5.01 -3.88 18.62
C GLY A 10 4.29 -5.20 18.88
N MET A 11 3.22 -5.46 18.12
CA MET A 11 2.33 -6.63 18.28
C MET A 11 2.54 -7.73 17.23
N GLY A 12 3.41 -7.49 16.24
CA GLY A 12 3.64 -8.38 15.10
C GLY A 12 3.30 -7.73 13.76
N VAL A 13 3.88 -8.31 12.69
CA VAL A 13 3.71 -7.86 11.30
C VAL A 13 2.97 -8.95 10.54
N ASN A 14 1.85 -8.61 9.92
CA ASN A 14 1.04 -9.57 9.16
C ASN A 14 1.36 -9.53 7.66
N SER A 15 1.76 -8.38 7.14
CA SER A 15 2.04 -8.21 5.71
C SER A 15 3.09 -7.13 5.43
N VAL A 16 3.73 -7.25 4.27
CA VAL A 16 4.73 -6.32 3.75
C VAL A 16 4.58 -6.20 2.23
N SER A 17 4.74 -5.00 1.69
CA SER A 17 4.67 -4.77 0.25
C SER A 17 5.69 -3.73 -0.20
N TRP A 18 6.41 -4.04 -1.29
CA TRP A 18 7.41 -3.15 -1.87
C TRP A 18 6.78 -2.02 -2.66
N ALA A 19 7.30 -0.82 -2.49
CA ALA A 19 7.00 0.30 -3.38
C ALA A 19 7.78 0.14 -4.70
N PRO A 20 7.26 0.67 -5.82
CA PRO A 20 8.02 0.77 -7.06
C PRO A 20 9.29 1.60 -6.84
N SER A 21 10.37 1.22 -7.52
CA SER A 21 11.69 1.87 -7.41
C SER A 21 11.76 3.23 -8.11
N ALA A 22 10.83 3.46 -9.04
CA ALA A 22 10.68 4.71 -9.76
C ALA A 22 9.96 5.74 -8.88
N ALA A 23 10.49 6.96 -8.83
CA ALA A 23 9.76 8.07 -8.26
C ALA A 23 8.45 8.30 -9.04
N PRO A 24 7.34 8.63 -8.36
CA PRO A 24 6.09 9.02 -9.02
C PRO A 24 6.35 10.09 -10.10
N GLY A 25 5.96 9.83 -11.35
CA GLY A 25 6.20 10.73 -12.48
C GLY A 25 7.56 10.60 -13.19
N SER A 26 8.40 9.63 -12.81
CA SER A 26 9.63 9.31 -13.54
C SER A 26 9.30 8.51 -14.81
N LEU A 27 8.90 9.20 -15.87
CA LEU A 27 8.91 8.63 -17.21
C LEU A 27 10.37 8.42 -17.63
N VAL A 28 10.70 7.18 -17.95
CA VAL A 28 12.04 6.69 -18.31
C VAL A 28 12.75 7.63 -19.29
N SER A 29 13.74 8.38 -18.79
CA SER A 29 14.84 8.86 -19.65
C SER A 29 15.68 7.64 -20.00
N ALA A 30 15.62 7.21 -21.26
CA ALA A 30 16.51 6.22 -21.85
C ALA A 30 17.92 6.83 -22.02
N GLY A 31 18.57 7.13 -20.90
CA GLY A 31 19.89 7.72 -20.88
C GLY A 31 20.26 8.19 -19.48
N GLY A 32 21.23 7.51 -18.87
CA GLY A 32 22.12 8.04 -17.84
C GLY A 32 21.49 8.54 -16.54
N ALA A 33 21.80 7.84 -15.45
CA ALA A 33 21.47 8.14 -14.06
C ALA A 33 20.03 7.77 -13.64
N ALA A 34 19.91 6.64 -12.96
CA ALA A 34 18.82 6.41 -12.01
C ALA A 34 18.85 7.57 -11.00
N ALA A 35 18.01 8.58 -11.21
CA ALA A 35 17.73 9.60 -10.22
C ALA A 35 17.11 8.88 -9.00
N GLY A 36 17.99 8.54 -8.05
CA GLY A 36 17.72 7.90 -6.76
C GLY A 36 16.64 6.82 -6.78
N ALA A 37 16.99 5.57 -7.14
CA ALA A 37 16.10 4.43 -6.90
C ALA A 37 15.67 4.40 -5.42
N GLN A 38 14.44 4.80 -5.14
CA GLN A 38 13.94 4.88 -3.78
C GLN A 38 13.49 3.49 -3.36
N ARG A 39 14.21 2.89 -2.41
CA ARG A 39 13.83 1.61 -1.83
C ARG A 39 12.90 1.87 -0.67
N ARG A 40 11.61 1.73 -0.95
CA ARG A 40 10.55 1.87 0.05
C ARG A 40 9.70 0.62 0.10
N PHE A 41 9.13 0.36 1.26
CA PHE A 41 8.11 -0.65 1.44
C PHE A 41 7.17 -0.24 2.57
N VAL A 42 5.98 -0.82 2.58
CA VAL A 42 4.97 -0.64 3.62
C VAL A 42 4.81 -1.94 4.39
N THR A 43 4.60 -1.83 5.69
CA THR A 43 4.27 -2.96 6.58
C THR A 43 2.90 -2.74 7.21
N GLY A 44 2.11 -3.81 7.29
CA GLY A 44 0.85 -3.85 8.02
C GLY A 44 1.00 -4.61 9.33
N GLY A 45 0.68 -3.96 10.45
CA GLY A 45 0.82 -4.53 11.78
C GLY A 45 -0.47 -5.06 12.38
N SER A 46 -0.32 -5.96 13.35
CA SER A 46 -1.39 -6.33 14.30
C SER A 46 -1.62 -5.24 15.36
N ASP A 47 -0.93 -4.10 15.26
CA ASP A 47 -1.15 -2.90 16.08
C ASP A 47 -2.15 -1.93 15.43
N ASN A 48 -2.87 -2.38 14.39
CA ASN A 48 -3.85 -1.62 13.61
C ASN A 48 -3.26 -0.44 12.82
N THR A 49 -1.93 -0.40 12.70
CA THR A 49 -1.22 0.65 11.97
C THR A 49 -0.51 0.11 10.75
N LEU A 50 -0.30 0.99 9.77
CA LEU A 50 0.64 0.75 8.70
C LEU A 50 1.83 1.69 8.84
N ARG A 51 3.01 1.18 8.53
CA ARG A 51 4.25 1.95 8.57
C ARG A 51 4.94 1.90 7.24
N LEU A 52 5.43 3.05 6.80
CA LEU A 52 6.27 3.17 5.63
C LEU A 52 7.73 3.16 6.05
N TRP A 53 8.55 2.51 5.24
CA TRP A 53 9.96 2.37 5.47
C TRP A 53 10.71 2.82 4.23
N ALA A 54 11.70 3.69 4.41
CA ALA A 54 12.61 4.12 3.38
C ALA A 54 14.04 3.71 3.72
N TYR A 55 14.77 3.27 2.71
CA TYR A 55 16.18 2.95 2.85
C TYR A 55 17.00 4.23 2.95
N ASP A 56 17.69 4.39 4.08
CA ASP A 56 18.64 5.46 4.29
C ASP A 56 20.06 4.95 3.95
N GLN A 57 20.66 5.54 2.92
CA GLN A 57 22.03 5.20 2.49
C GLN A 57 23.08 5.53 3.54
N ALA A 58 22.87 6.59 4.35
CA ALA A 58 23.86 7.03 5.34
C ALA A 58 23.98 6.05 6.51
N SER A 59 22.86 5.52 6.97
CA SER A 59 22.82 4.52 8.04
C SER A 59 22.82 3.07 7.52
N GLN A 60 22.77 2.90 6.20
CA GLN A 60 22.61 1.63 5.50
C GLN A 60 21.49 0.76 6.11
N THR A 61 20.38 1.37 6.54
CA THR A 61 19.25 0.67 7.16
C THR A 61 17.93 1.29 6.72
N TYR A 62 16.83 0.59 6.96
CA TYR A 62 15.49 1.13 6.76
C TYR A 62 15.08 1.97 7.97
N LYS A 63 14.60 3.18 7.71
CA LYS A 63 14.01 4.09 8.70
C LYS A 63 12.55 4.33 8.35
N GLN A 64 11.75 4.60 9.36
CA GLN A 64 10.34 4.93 9.15
C GLN A 64 10.24 6.25 8.37
N ASP A 65 9.51 6.23 7.27
CA ASP A 65 9.29 7.36 6.36
C ASP A 65 7.93 8.00 6.66
N GLY A 66 7.94 9.03 7.51
CA GLY A 66 6.73 9.75 7.92
C GLY A 66 5.94 9.10 9.07
N ALA A 67 4.72 9.60 9.27
CA ALA A 67 3.82 9.13 10.31
C ALA A 67 3.23 7.75 9.98
N ALA A 68 2.92 6.98 11.01
CA ALA A 68 2.18 5.74 10.83
C ALA A 68 0.76 6.06 10.31
N LEU A 69 0.30 5.28 9.34
CA LEU A 69 -1.05 5.40 8.81
C LEU A 69 -1.99 4.72 9.79
N THR A 70 -2.78 5.53 10.48
CA THR A 70 -3.76 5.11 11.48
C THR A 70 -5.16 5.31 10.94
N GLY A 71 -6.04 4.34 11.17
CA GLY A 71 -7.42 4.42 10.67
C GLY A 71 -8.19 3.12 10.79
N HIS A 72 -7.49 1.98 10.73
CA HIS A 72 -8.10 0.70 11.02
C HIS A 72 -8.40 0.55 12.52
N THR A 73 -9.53 -0.07 12.83
CA THR A 73 -9.96 -0.32 14.21
C THR A 73 -9.58 -1.72 14.69
N ASP A 74 -9.11 -2.57 13.77
CA ASP A 74 -8.69 -3.95 14.03
C ASP A 74 -7.41 -4.29 13.24
N TRP A 75 -6.93 -5.52 13.36
CA TRP A 75 -5.67 -5.99 12.78
C TRP A 75 -5.66 -5.84 11.26
N VAL A 76 -4.60 -5.21 10.75
CA VAL A 76 -4.33 -5.15 9.32
C VAL A 76 -3.92 -6.56 8.87
N ARG A 77 -4.73 -7.17 8.01
CA ARG A 77 -4.50 -8.52 7.48
C ARG A 77 -3.57 -8.53 6.29
N ASP A 78 -3.65 -7.49 5.46
CA ASP A 78 -2.82 -7.39 4.28
C ASP A 78 -2.60 -5.95 3.84
N VAL A 79 -1.49 -5.71 3.16
CA VAL A 79 -1.15 -4.43 2.55
C VAL A 79 -0.56 -4.66 1.17
N ALA A 80 -0.96 -3.84 0.21
CA ALA A 80 -0.44 -3.89 -1.14
C ALA A 80 -0.15 -2.48 -1.65
N TRP A 81 1.09 -2.25 -2.11
CA TRP A 81 1.47 -1.02 -2.77
C TRP A 81 1.21 -1.15 -4.28
N SER A 82 0.56 -0.15 -4.88
CA SER A 82 0.30 -0.14 -6.32
C SER A 82 1.60 0.08 -7.10
N PRO A 83 1.91 -0.76 -8.10
CA PRO A 83 3.10 -0.58 -8.94
C PRO A 83 2.99 0.61 -9.90
N SER A 84 1.91 1.39 -9.83
CA SER A 84 1.69 2.57 -10.67
C SER A 84 2.84 3.58 -10.53
N VAL A 85 3.41 4.00 -11.67
CA VAL A 85 4.46 5.03 -11.75
C VAL A 85 3.84 6.42 -12.02
N LEU A 86 2.52 6.54 -11.89
CA LEU A 86 1.82 7.82 -12.00
C LEU A 86 2.26 8.78 -10.89
N GLN A 87 1.86 10.06 -11.00
CA GLN A 87 2.19 11.09 -10.01
C GLN A 87 1.59 10.80 -8.61
N LYS A 88 0.57 9.93 -8.56
CA LYS A 88 -0.07 9.45 -7.32
C LYS A 88 0.43 8.06 -6.97
N SER A 89 0.82 7.88 -5.71
CA SER A 89 1.07 6.55 -5.15
C SER A 89 -0.17 6.06 -4.40
N TYR A 90 -0.50 4.79 -4.60
CA TYR A 90 -1.63 4.14 -3.97
C TYR A 90 -1.16 2.98 -3.11
N ILE A 91 -1.69 2.88 -1.89
CA ILE A 91 -1.53 1.72 -1.01
C ILE A 91 -2.93 1.24 -0.65
N ALA A 92 -3.18 -0.06 -0.75
CA ALA A 92 -4.39 -0.68 -0.26
C ALA A 92 -4.07 -1.42 1.03
N SER A 93 -4.92 -1.27 2.05
CA SER A 93 -4.82 -2.01 3.30
C SER A 93 -6.14 -2.68 3.63
N ALA A 94 -6.10 -3.98 3.89
CA ALA A 94 -7.24 -4.76 4.32
C ALA A 94 -7.14 -5.08 5.80
N SER A 95 -8.26 -4.96 6.50
CA SER A 95 -8.34 -5.18 7.93
C SER A 95 -9.48 -6.12 8.29
N GLN A 96 -9.37 -6.69 9.49
CA GLN A 96 -10.42 -7.49 10.09
C GLN A 96 -11.65 -6.68 10.52
N ASP A 97 -11.54 -5.35 10.56
CA ASP A 97 -12.66 -4.43 10.78
C ASP A 97 -13.68 -4.39 9.63
N LYS A 98 -13.50 -5.26 8.62
CA LYS A 98 -14.33 -5.36 7.40
C LYS A 98 -14.24 -4.12 6.52
N THR A 99 -13.15 -3.37 6.64
CA THR A 99 -12.86 -2.26 5.76
C THR A 99 -11.59 -2.49 4.97
N VAL A 100 -11.59 -1.99 3.74
CA VAL A 100 -10.37 -1.77 2.97
C VAL A 100 -10.15 -0.28 2.90
N ARG A 101 -8.94 0.17 3.25
CA ARG A 101 -8.57 1.57 3.13
C ARG A 101 -7.60 1.73 1.97
N ILE A 102 -7.92 2.66 1.08
CA ILE A 102 -7.01 3.08 0.02
C ILE A 102 -6.34 4.37 0.47
N TRP A 103 -5.02 4.31 0.58
CA TRP A 103 -4.19 5.43 0.93
C TRP A 103 -3.60 6.02 -0.34
N THR A 104 -3.82 7.31 -0.54
CA THR A 104 -3.31 8.05 -1.69
C THR A 104 -2.36 9.14 -1.23
N THR A 105 -1.24 9.30 -1.92
CA THR A 105 -0.31 10.41 -1.72
C THR A 105 0.14 10.96 -3.06
N ASP A 106 0.27 12.28 -3.13
CA ASP A 106 0.77 12.99 -4.30
C ASP A 106 2.29 13.17 -4.23
N ALA A 107 2.96 13.09 -5.38
CA ALA A 107 4.39 13.43 -5.51
C ALA A 107 4.72 14.85 -5.02
N ALA A 108 3.76 15.77 -5.12
CA ALA A 108 3.92 17.16 -4.70
C ALA A 108 3.96 17.33 -3.17
N HIS A 109 3.31 16.43 -2.42
CA HIS A 109 3.26 16.47 -0.96
C HIS A 109 3.61 15.07 -0.38
N PRO A 110 4.86 14.63 -0.54
CA PRO A 110 5.27 13.31 -0.07
C PRO A 110 5.07 13.21 1.43
N GLY A 111 4.28 12.21 1.86
CA GLY A 111 3.98 11.96 3.28
C GLY A 111 2.62 12.47 3.75
N GLN A 112 1.89 13.23 2.93
CA GLN A 112 0.46 13.44 3.15
C GLN A 112 -0.31 12.28 2.53
N TRP A 113 -0.81 11.41 3.38
CA TRP A 113 -1.61 10.26 2.98
C TRP A 113 -3.07 10.51 3.32
N GLU A 114 -3.89 10.56 2.28
CA GLU A 114 -5.34 10.59 2.44
C GLU A 114 -5.87 9.16 2.41
N SER A 115 -6.87 8.86 3.25
CA SER A 115 -7.47 7.53 3.31
C SER A 115 -8.90 7.56 2.81
N LYS A 116 -9.22 6.68 1.88
CA LYS A 116 -10.58 6.40 1.44
C LYS A 116 -11.01 5.03 1.95
N GLU A 117 -12.11 4.99 2.70
CA GLU A 117 -12.62 3.76 3.29
C GLU A 117 -13.64 3.10 2.36
N LEU A 118 -13.45 1.81 2.13
CA LEU A 118 -14.38 0.90 1.47
C LEU A 118 -14.92 -0.07 2.51
N LYS A 119 -16.23 -0.05 2.70
CA LYS A 119 -16.90 -0.92 3.68
C LYS A 119 -17.37 -2.20 3.02
N PHE A 120 -17.15 -3.32 3.70
CA PHE A 120 -17.60 -4.64 3.30
C PHE A 120 -18.40 -5.29 4.44
N ASP A 121 -19.28 -6.23 4.09
CA ASP A 121 -20.06 -6.97 5.09
C ASP A 121 -19.27 -8.13 5.73
N ALA A 122 -18.16 -8.51 5.09
CA ALA A 122 -17.30 -9.62 5.46
C ALA A 122 -15.85 -9.17 5.75
N VAL A 123 -15.13 -9.99 6.51
CA VAL A 123 -13.70 -9.78 6.79
C VAL A 123 -12.91 -9.92 5.50
N ILE A 124 -11.98 -9.00 5.26
CA ILE A 124 -11.10 -9.04 4.10
C ILE A 124 -9.75 -9.65 4.48
N TRP A 125 -9.31 -10.62 3.69
CA TRP A 125 -8.09 -11.37 3.95
C TRP A 125 -6.90 -10.87 3.16
N ARG A 126 -7.09 -10.58 1.87
CA ARG A 126 -6.01 -10.15 0.98
C ARG A 126 -6.45 -9.04 0.05
N VAL A 127 -5.46 -8.24 -0.33
CA VAL A 127 -5.59 -7.20 -1.36
C VAL A 127 -4.45 -7.34 -2.34
N SER A 128 -4.74 -7.17 -3.63
CA SER A 128 -3.72 -7.29 -4.67
C SER A 128 -3.96 -6.28 -5.77
N TRP A 129 -2.91 -5.55 -6.14
CA TRP A 129 -2.95 -4.61 -7.26
C TRP A 129 -2.64 -5.31 -8.57
N SER A 130 -3.36 -4.94 -9.62
CA SER A 130 -2.96 -5.24 -10.99
C SER A 130 -1.60 -4.59 -11.28
N LEU A 131 -0.83 -5.20 -12.20
CA LEU A 131 0.45 -4.65 -12.69
C LEU A 131 0.27 -3.28 -13.38
N SER A 132 -0.91 -3.03 -13.93
CA SER A 132 -1.29 -1.72 -14.48
C SER A 132 -1.59 -0.66 -13.41
N GLY A 133 -1.72 -1.07 -12.14
CA GLY A 133 -1.92 -0.18 -10.99
C GLY A 133 -3.30 0.48 -10.87
N ASN A 134 -4.24 0.15 -11.77
CA ASN A 134 -5.58 0.77 -11.84
C ASN A 134 -6.72 -0.13 -11.33
N VAL A 135 -6.47 -1.42 -11.12
CA VAL A 135 -7.45 -2.38 -10.61
C VAL A 135 -6.93 -3.00 -9.33
N LEU A 136 -7.78 -3.03 -8.32
CA LEU A 136 -7.55 -3.67 -7.04
C LEU A 136 -8.44 -4.90 -6.92
N ALA A 137 -7.84 -6.06 -6.68
CA ALA A 137 -8.54 -7.28 -6.30
C ALA A 137 -8.59 -7.39 -4.78
N VAL A 138 -9.78 -7.65 -4.26
CA VAL A 138 -10.06 -7.79 -2.82
C VAL A 138 -10.67 -9.17 -2.59
N SER A 139 -10.11 -9.96 -1.67
CA SER A 139 -10.67 -11.26 -1.29
C SER A 139 -11.25 -11.24 0.11
N GLY A 140 -12.52 -11.63 0.22
CA GLY A 140 -13.29 -11.63 1.46
C GLY A 140 -13.49 -13.04 2.04
N GLN A 141 -13.98 -13.08 3.29
CA GLN A 141 -14.44 -14.29 3.97
C GLN A 141 -15.71 -14.90 3.34
N ASP A 142 -16.42 -14.12 2.54
CA ASP A 142 -17.62 -14.52 1.81
C ASP A 142 -17.36 -15.46 0.62
N ASN A 143 -16.11 -15.91 0.44
CA ASN A 143 -15.62 -16.67 -0.71
C ASN A 143 -15.73 -15.90 -2.04
N LYS A 144 -15.88 -14.57 -1.99
CA LYS A 144 -16.00 -13.72 -3.17
C LYS A 144 -14.72 -12.94 -3.39
N VAL A 145 -14.44 -12.66 -4.66
CA VAL A 145 -13.38 -11.74 -5.06
C VAL A 145 -14.02 -10.52 -5.73
N SER A 146 -13.82 -9.36 -5.13
CA SER A 146 -14.32 -8.10 -5.68
C SER A 146 -13.18 -7.34 -6.38
N LEU A 147 -13.44 -6.87 -7.59
CA LEU A 147 -12.54 -6.02 -8.35
C LEU A 147 -13.00 -4.58 -8.26
N TRP A 148 -12.08 -3.70 -7.90
CA TRP A 148 -12.33 -2.28 -7.68
C TRP A 148 -11.46 -1.43 -8.60
N THR A 149 -12.00 -0.33 -9.09
CA THR A 149 -11.26 0.66 -9.89
C THR A 149 -11.62 2.07 -9.45
N GLU A 150 -10.71 3.01 -9.68
CA GLU A 150 -10.93 4.43 -9.41
C GLU A 150 -11.58 5.10 -10.63
N ASN A 151 -12.69 5.79 -10.42
CA ASN A 151 -13.35 6.60 -11.45
C ASN A 151 -12.64 7.95 -11.64
N LEU A 152 -13.03 8.72 -12.66
CA LEU A 152 -12.45 10.04 -12.93
C LEU A 152 -12.67 11.09 -11.81
N ARG A 153 -13.56 10.79 -10.86
CA ARG A 153 -13.86 11.65 -9.69
C ARG A 153 -13.03 11.27 -8.46
N GLY A 154 -12.19 10.23 -8.55
CA GLY A 154 -11.43 9.70 -7.42
C GLY A 154 -12.25 8.83 -6.46
N GLU A 155 -13.41 8.33 -6.92
CA GLU A 155 -14.23 7.36 -6.19
C GLU A 155 -13.95 5.95 -6.66
N TRP A 156 -13.96 5.04 -5.70
CA TRP A 156 -13.66 3.64 -5.92
C TRP A 156 -14.97 2.90 -6.14
N GLU A 157 -15.11 2.29 -7.30
CA GLU A 157 -16.30 1.56 -7.71
C GLU A 157 -15.98 0.07 -7.85
N CYS A 158 -16.92 -0.77 -7.40
CA CYS A 158 -16.82 -2.20 -7.62
C CYS A 158 -17.17 -2.51 -9.08
N VAL A 159 -16.19 -2.94 -9.86
CA VAL A 159 -16.32 -3.29 -11.27
C VAL A 159 -17.01 -4.64 -11.42
N LYS A 160 -16.61 -5.60 -10.59
CA LYS A 160 -17.10 -6.97 -10.68
C LYS A 160 -16.88 -7.70 -9.36
N THR A 161 -17.92 -8.40 -8.91
CA THR A 161 -17.80 -9.43 -7.89
C THR A 161 -17.80 -10.78 -8.59
N ILE A 162 -16.76 -11.57 -8.34
CA ILE A 162 -16.65 -12.94 -8.82
C ILE A 162 -17.10 -13.83 -7.66
N GLU A 163 -18.16 -14.58 -7.92
CA GLU A 163 -18.71 -15.61 -7.05
C GLU A 163 -18.64 -16.92 -7.85
N GLU A 164 -18.43 -18.04 -7.16
CA GLU A 164 -18.44 -19.39 -7.75
C GLU A 164 -19.86 -19.82 -8.15
#